data_AF-A0A1R1MIP1-F1
#
_entry.id   AF-A0A1R1MIP1-F1
#
_cell.length_a   1.000
_cell.length_b   1.000
_cell.length_c   1.000
_cell.angle_alpha   90.00
_cell.angle_beta   90.00
_cell.angle_gamma   90.00
#
_symmetry.space_group_name_H-M   'P 1'
#
loop_
_entity.id
_entity.type
_entity.pdbx_description
1 polymer ?
#
loop_
_entity_poly.entity_id
_entity_poly.type
_entity_poly.pdbx_seq_one_letter_code
_entity_poly.pdbx_strand_id
1 'polypeptide(L)'
;MANTKTLSQAICLLTLVLFSFASSAADRGTSQQARELLDNAVQVLKNQGPEQAFTAFNNQQGGYVQGDLYIFAIDMKGTYYASGANPNLVGQSLSETSDAAGKPIGQEILKLADRIGYGIIEYEWLNRETNDIEHKFSRIRRVGNYVLGVGFYLPEE
;
A
#
# COMPACT_ATOMS: atom_id res chain seq x y z
N MET A 1 -31.25 6.93 73.18
CA MET A 1 -32.38 6.01 72.98
C MET A 1 -32.43 5.67 71.51
N ALA A 2 -32.24 4.38 71.20
CA ALA A 2 -32.17 3.86 69.86
C ALA A 2 -33.56 3.75 69.23
N ASN A 3 -33.66 3.94 67.91
CA ASN A 3 -34.64 3.21 67.13
C ASN A 3 -34.05 2.89 65.75
N THR A 4 -33.95 1.59 65.48
CA THR A 4 -33.36 0.97 64.30
C THR A 4 -34.43 0.25 63.49
N LYS A 5 -34.11 0.05 62.21
CA LYS A 5 -34.68 -0.89 61.20
C LYS A 5 -35.75 -0.20 60.32
N THR A 6 -35.64 -0.24 59.00
CA THR A 6 -35.44 -1.45 58.17
C THR A 6 -34.80 -1.16 56.81
N LEU A 7 -34.09 -2.19 56.33
CA LEU A 7 -33.35 -2.36 55.08
C LEU A 7 -34.30 -2.75 53.93
N SER A 8 -34.05 -2.28 52.69
CA SER A 8 -34.25 -3.04 51.43
C SER A 8 -33.64 -2.22 50.27
N GLN A 9 -32.40 -2.49 49.87
CA GLN A 9 -32.05 -3.22 48.64
C GLN A 9 -32.67 -2.65 47.35
N ALA A 10 -31.83 -2.06 46.48
CA ALA A 10 -31.52 -2.63 45.15
C ALA A 10 -30.95 -1.58 44.16
N ILE A 11 -29.74 -1.87 43.65
CA ILE A 11 -29.36 -1.87 42.22
C ILE A 11 -29.39 -0.52 41.46
N CYS A 12 -28.22 -0.04 41.00
CA CYS A 12 -27.90 -0.08 39.56
C CYS A 12 -26.47 0.44 39.24
N LEU A 13 -25.67 -0.49 38.71
CA LEU A 13 -24.59 -0.33 37.72
C LEU A 13 -23.65 0.88 37.83
N LEU A 14 -22.48 0.62 38.41
CA LEU A 14 -21.23 1.31 38.07
C LEU A 14 -20.75 0.77 36.70
N THR A 15 -21.13 1.41 35.59
CA THR A 15 -20.62 1.05 34.26
C THR A 15 -19.18 1.53 34.12
N LEU A 16 -18.24 0.62 34.33
CA LEU A 16 -16.85 0.76 33.92
C LEU A 16 -16.81 0.75 32.39
N VAL A 17 -16.77 1.92 31.75
CA VAL A 17 -16.56 2.01 30.31
C VAL A 17 -15.09 1.74 30.04
N LEU A 18 -14.76 0.46 29.85
CA LEU A 18 -13.52 0.06 29.20
C LEU A 18 -13.68 0.40 27.72
N PHE A 19 -13.29 1.61 27.32
CA PHE A 19 -12.94 1.88 25.92
C PHE A 19 -11.67 1.09 25.64
N SER A 20 -11.83 -0.18 25.27
CA SER A 20 -10.79 -0.93 24.59
C SER A 20 -10.51 -0.19 23.28
N PHE A 21 -9.47 0.65 23.27
CA PHE A 21 -8.77 0.98 22.04
C PHE A 21 -8.14 -0.32 21.57
N ALA A 22 -8.93 -1.16 20.89
CA ALA A 22 -8.36 -2.15 20.00
C ALA A 22 -7.52 -1.34 19.01
N SER A 23 -6.20 -1.47 19.13
CA SER A 23 -5.27 -0.96 18.13
C SER A 23 -5.68 -1.59 16.81
N SER A 24 -6.38 -0.84 15.96
CA SER A 24 -6.62 -1.25 14.58
C SER A 24 -5.24 -1.38 13.94
N ALA A 25 -4.83 -2.62 13.65
CA ALA A 25 -4.01 -2.83 12.48
C ALA A 25 -4.78 -2.15 11.35
N ALA A 26 -4.28 -1.02 10.85
CA ALA A 26 -4.95 -0.23 9.85
C ALA A 26 -5.45 -1.17 8.74
N ASP A 27 -6.75 -1.07 8.41
CA ASP A 27 -7.38 -1.91 7.40
C ASP A 27 -6.54 -1.84 6.11
N ARG A 28 -5.83 -2.93 5.79
CA ARG A 28 -4.97 -3.01 4.61
C ARG A 28 -5.80 -2.91 3.36
N GLY A 29 -5.26 -2.27 2.34
CA GLY A 29 -5.91 -2.19 1.04
C GLY A 29 -6.11 -3.58 0.41
N THR A 30 -7.28 -3.77 -0.20
CA THR A 30 -7.61 -5.01 -0.91
C THR A 30 -6.97 -5.02 -2.31
N SER A 31 -6.83 -6.22 -2.90
CA SER A 31 -6.39 -6.35 -4.30
C SER A 31 -7.31 -5.60 -5.29
N GLN A 32 -8.61 -5.53 -4.99
CA GLN A 32 -9.56 -4.76 -5.80
C GLN A 32 -9.26 -3.26 -5.73
N GLN A 33 -9.08 -2.70 -4.53
CA GLN A 33 -8.72 -1.28 -4.37
C GLN A 33 -7.38 -0.96 -5.05
N ALA A 34 -6.40 -1.87 -4.96
CA ALA A 34 -5.13 -1.74 -5.67
C ALA A 34 -5.37 -1.69 -7.20
N ARG A 35 -6.20 -2.59 -7.74
CA ARG A 35 -6.55 -2.59 -9.16
C ARG A 35 -7.20 -1.27 -9.60
N GLU A 36 -8.19 -0.79 -8.85
CA GLU A 36 -8.89 0.47 -9.16
C GLU A 36 -7.94 1.66 -9.11
N LEU A 37 -7.05 1.71 -8.12
CA LEU A 37 -6.02 2.74 -8.01
C LEU A 37 -5.08 2.74 -9.23
N LEU A 38 -4.61 1.56 -9.64
CA LEU A 38 -3.74 1.40 -10.81
C LEU A 38 -4.46 1.78 -12.11
N ASP A 39 -5.72 1.35 -12.28
CA ASP A 39 -6.51 1.67 -13.47
C ASP A 39 -6.70 3.19 -13.61
N ASN A 40 -6.99 3.89 -12.51
CA ASN A 40 -7.05 5.36 -12.48
C ASN A 40 -5.71 6.02 -12.83
N ALA A 41 -4.60 5.55 -12.23
CA ALA A 41 -3.27 6.08 -12.52
C ALA A 41 -2.87 5.89 -13.99
N VAL A 42 -3.23 4.75 -14.60
CA VAL A 42 -3.01 4.49 -16.02
C VAL A 42 -3.75 5.50 -16.89
N GLN A 43 -5.00 5.85 -16.55
CA GLN A 43 -5.75 6.88 -17.29
C GLN A 43 -5.11 8.25 -17.17
N VAL A 44 -4.67 8.63 -15.96
CA VAL A 44 -3.98 9.91 -15.76
C VAL A 44 -2.70 9.99 -16.57
N LEU A 45 -1.87 8.95 -16.56
CA LEU A 45 -0.65 8.93 -17.38
C LEU A 45 -0.95 9.04 -18.88
N LYS A 46 -1.98 8.36 -19.37
CA LYS A 46 -2.38 8.42 -20.79
C LYS A 46 -2.92 9.78 -21.20
N ASN A 47 -3.72 10.42 -20.34
CA ASN A 47 -4.47 11.63 -20.70
C ASN A 47 -3.68 12.91 -20.42
N GLN A 48 -2.86 12.91 -19.37
CA GLN A 48 -2.15 14.11 -18.90
C GLN A 48 -0.67 14.07 -19.25
N GLY A 49 -0.11 12.89 -19.55
CA GLY A 49 1.31 12.73 -19.83
C GLY A 49 2.16 12.54 -18.56
N PRO A 50 3.44 12.20 -18.74
CA PRO A 50 4.32 11.77 -17.65
C PRO A 50 4.58 12.86 -16.61
N GLU A 51 4.82 14.11 -17.02
CA GLU A 51 5.15 15.18 -16.09
C GLU A 51 4.03 15.41 -15.06
N GLN A 52 2.81 15.65 -15.54
CA GLN A 52 1.64 15.90 -14.71
C GLN A 52 1.28 14.66 -13.87
N ALA A 53 1.35 13.48 -14.46
CA ALA A 53 1.06 12.22 -13.77
C ALA A 53 2.06 11.97 -12.62
N PHE A 54 3.36 12.12 -12.86
CA PHE A 54 4.37 11.87 -11.83
C PHE A 54 4.33 12.91 -10.72
N THR A 55 4.01 14.18 -11.02
CA THR A 55 3.71 15.18 -9.98
C THR A 55 2.54 14.74 -9.11
N ALA A 56 1.46 14.23 -9.71
CA ALA A 56 0.30 13.74 -8.95
C ALA A 56 0.63 12.50 -8.10
N PHE A 57 1.37 11.54 -8.65
CA PHE A 57 1.71 10.30 -7.96
C PHE A 57 2.72 10.49 -6.81
N ASN A 58 3.57 11.51 -6.89
CA ASN A 58 4.50 11.87 -5.82
C ASN A 58 3.87 12.78 -4.75
N ASN A 59 2.68 13.32 -4.99
CA ASN A 59 1.94 14.05 -3.97
C ASN A 59 1.27 13.06 -3.01
N GLN A 60 1.80 12.93 -1.80
CA GLN A 60 1.26 12.03 -0.76
C GLN A 60 -0.18 12.39 -0.34
N GLN A 61 -0.63 13.62 -0.62
CA GLN A 61 -2.00 14.08 -0.37
C GLN A 61 -2.86 14.05 -1.66
N GLY A 62 -2.31 13.60 -2.78
CA GLY A 62 -2.91 13.67 -4.11
C GLY A 62 -3.85 12.51 -4.46
N GLY A 63 -4.20 11.66 -3.50
CA GLY A 63 -5.13 10.52 -3.70
C GLY A 63 -4.50 9.26 -4.30
N TYR A 64 -3.22 9.31 -4.67
CA TYR A 64 -2.45 8.15 -5.17
C TYR A 64 -1.63 7.43 -4.09
N VAL A 65 -1.84 7.84 -2.84
CA VAL A 65 -1.35 7.19 -1.62
C VAL A 65 -2.57 7.04 -0.72
N GLN A 66 -2.97 5.79 -0.45
CA GLN A 66 -4.17 5.41 0.28
C GLN A 66 -3.81 4.32 1.28
N GLY A 67 -3.38 4.72 2.48
CA GLY A 67 -2.83 3.79 3.46
C GLY A 67 -1.58 3.09 2.91
N ASP A 68 -1.64 1.76 2.79
CA ASP A 68 -0.56 0.93 2.25
C ASP A 68 -0.58 0.79 0.71
N LEU A 69 -1.61 1.29 0.04
CA LEU A 69 -1.71 1.31 -1.42
C LEU A 69 -1.14 2.62 -1.98
N TYR A 70 -0.14 2.51 -2.85
CA TYR A 70 0.46 3.68 -3.50
C TYR A 70 0.97 3.34 -4.89
N ILE A 71 0.92 4.34 -5.79
CA ILE A 71 1.48 4.22 -7.12
C ILE A 71 2.99 4.40 -7.09
N PHE A 72 3.71 3.50 -7.75
CA PHE A 72 5.06 3.75 -8.24
C PHE A 72 5.06 3.80 -9.76
N ALA A 73 5.99 4.57 -10.32
CA ALA A 73 6.23 4.67 -11.75
C ALA A 73 7.72 4.51 -12.02
N ILE A 74 8.07 3.59 -12.91
CA ILE A 74 9.44 3.38 -13.39
C ILE A 74 9.48 3.45 -14.92
N ASP A 75 10.64 3.76 -15.50
CA ASP A 75 10.86 3.51 -16.93
C ASP A 75 11.25 2.04 -17.19
N MET A 76 11.40 1.67 -18.47
CA MET A 76 11.85 0.32 -18.87
C MET A 76 13.32 0.01 -18.52
N LYS A 77 14.08 0.97 -17.98
CA LYS A 77 15.42 0.73 -17.39
C LYS A 77 15.33 0.49 -15.89
N GLY A 78 14.16 0.71 -15.28
CA GLY A 78 13.93 0.60 -13.84
C GLY A 78 14.15 1.91 -13.08
N THR A 79 14.38 3.04 -13.75
CA THR A 79 14.53 4.33 -13.07
C THR A 79 13.18 4.77 -12.50
N TYR A 80 13.11 5.06 -11.22
CA TYR A 80 11.91 5.60 -10.59
C TYR A 80 11.65 7.05 -11.00
N TYR A 81 10.41 7.32 -11.41
CA TYR A 81 9.87 8.65 -11.63
C TYR A 81 8.81 9.02 -10.59
N ALA A 82 8.16 8.02 -10.00
CA ALA A 82 7.28 8.23 -8.85
C ALA A 82 7.35 7.06 -7.89
N SER A 83 7.19 7.35 -6.60
CA SER A 83 7.04 6.37 -5.53
C SER A 83 6.30 7.02 -4.37
N GLY A 84 4.97 6.84 -4.33
CA GLY A 84 4.10 7.56 -3.40
C GLY A 84 4.44 7.33 -1.92
N ALA A 85 4.85 6.11 -1.53
CA ALA A 85 5.26 5.84 -0.15
C ALA A 85 6.68 6.32 0.17
N ASN A 86 7.57 6.37 -0.81
CA ASN A 86 8.95 6.76 -0.58
C ASN A 86 9.49 7.62 -1.73
N PRO A 87 9.29 8.95 -1.66
CA PRO A 87 9.78 9.89 -2.68
C PRO A 87 11.29 9.86 -2.87
N ASN A 88 12.07 9.39 -1.88
CA ASN A 88 13.53 9.31 -1.99
C ASN A 88 13.99 8.30 -3.06
N LEU A 89 13.10 7.40 -3.52
CA LEU A 89 13.41 6.46 -4.60
C LEU A 89 13.46 7.13 -5.97
N VAL A 90 12.88 8.32 -6.16
CA VAL A 90 12.90 9.01 -7.47
C VAL A 90 14.34 9.22 -7.93
N GLY A 91 14.63 8.80 -9.17
CA GLY A 91 15.97 8.79 -9.76
C GLY A 91 16.82 7.56 -9.44
N GLN A 92 16.40 6.69 -8.50
CA GLN A 92 17.08 5.43 -8.21
C GLN A 92 16.64 4.32 -9.16
N SER A 93 17.40 3.23 -9.19
CA SER A 93 17.16 2.08 -10.06
C SER A 93 16.51 0.92 -9.31
N LEU A 94 15.34 0.49 -9.78
CA LEU A 94 14.69 -0.74 -9.35
C LEU A 94 15.45 -1.98 -9.83
N SER A 95 16.18 -1.91 -10.95
CA SER A 95 16.72 -3.11 -11.64
C SER A 95 17.65 -4.00 -10.79
N GLU A 96 18.31 -3.42 -9.79
CA GLU A 96 19.23 -4.10 -8.87
C GLU A 96 18.53 -4.52 -7.56
N THR A 97 17.24 -4.23 -7.41
CA THR A 97 16.49 -4.53 -6.19
C THR A 97 16.21 -6.02 -6.09
N SER A 98 16.63 -6.59 -4.96
CA SER A 98 16.25 -7.92 -4.52
C SER A 98 15.29 -7.82 -3.33
N ASP A 99 14.41 -8.81 -3.21
CA ASP A 99 13.53 -8.95 -2.06
C ASP A 99 14.28 -9.53 -0.83
N ALA A 100 13.59 -9.70 0.29
CA ALA A 100 14.18 -10.22 1.53
C ALA A 100 14.68 -11.67 1.42
N ALA A 101 14.18 -12.44 0.45
CA ALA A 101 14.62 -13.80 0.16
C ALA A 101 15.72 -13.88 -0.92
N GLY A 102 16.15 -12.73 -1.46
CA GLY A 102 17.18 -12.63 -2.51
C GLY A 102 16.64 -12.79 -3.93
N LYS A 103 15.32 -12.77 -4.13
CA LYS A 103 14.70 -12.80 -5.45
C LYS A 103 14.96 -11.48 -6.17
N PRO A 104 15.43 -11.46 -7.44
CA PRO A 104 15.76 -10.23 -8.17
C PRO A 104 14.50 -9.53 -8.72
N ILE A 105 13.64 -9.06 -7.82
CA ILE A 105 12.29 -8.56 -8.13
C ILE A 105 12.28 -7.43 -9.16
N GLY A 106 13.29 -6.57 -9.16
CA GLY A 106 13.36 -5.49 -10.13
C GLY A 106 13.48 -5.99 -11.57
N GLN A 107 14.30 -7.02 -11.77
CA GLN A 107 14.44 -7.64 -13.09
C GLN A 107 13.19 -8.40 -13.51
N GLU A 108 12.48 -9.04 -12.57
CA GLU A 108 11.22 -9.73 -12.87
C GLU A 108 10.12 -8.76 -13.28
N ILE A 109 9.99 -7.63 -12.58
CA ILE A 109 9.06 -6.55 -12.94
C ILE A 109 9.34 -6.05 -14.36
N LEU A 110 10.60 -5.76 -14.67
CA LEU A 110 10.99 -5.27 -15.99
C LEU A 110 10.75 -6.32 -17.09
N LYS A 111 11.09 -7.60 -16.84
CA LYS A 111 10.84 -8.71 -17.78
C LYS A 111 9.35 -8.92 -18.04
N LEU A 112 8.51 -8.87 -17.00
CA LEU A 112 7.07 -9.03 -17.12
C LEU A 112 6.45 -7.86 -17.90
N ALA A 113 6.86 -6.63 -17.58
CA ALA A 113 6.44 -5.44 -18.31
C ALA A 113 6.87 -5.46 -19.77
N ASP A 114 8.05 -5.99 -20.08
CA ASP A 114 8.53 -6.06 -21.45
C ASP A 114 7.77 -7.11 -22.28
N ARG A 115 7.59 -8.32 -21.73
CA ARG A 115 6.98 -9.44 -22.45
C ARG A 115 5.46 -9.34 -22.58
N ILE A 116 4.79 -8.96 -21.49
CA ILE A 116 3.32 -9.03 -21.37
C ILE A 116 2.71 -7.64 -21.20
N GLY A 117 3.44 -6.73 -20.55
CA GLY A 117 2.97 -5.36 -20.29
C GLY A 117 2.02 -5.23 -19.11
N TYR A 118 1.67 -6.32 -18.43
CA TYR A 118 0.87 -6.31 -17.20
C TYR A 118 1.04 -7.62 -16.43
N GLY A 119 0.64 -7.61 -15.16
CA GLY A 119 0.53 -8.80 -14.34
C GLY A 119 0.68 -8.52 -12.86
N ILE A 120 0.85 -9.57 -12.07
CA ILE A 120 1.10 -9.52 -10.63
C ILE A 120 2.44 -10.22 -10.37
N ILE A 121 3.24 -9.66 -9.48
CA ILE A 121 4.48 -10.27 -8.97
C ILE A 121 4.38 -10.34 -7.46
N GLU A 122 4.67 -11.53 -6.92
CA GLU A 122 4.76 -11.80 -5.48
C GLU A 122 6.22 -11.82 -5.02
N TYR A 123 6.48 -11.38 -3.79
CA TYR A 123 7.83 -11.29 -3.21
C TYR A 123 7.80 -11.08 -1.70
N GLU A 124 8.94 -11.30 -1.04
CA GLU A 124 9.12 -11.09 0.39
C GLU A 124 9.67 -9.68 0.68
N TRP A 125 8.90 -8.82 1.33
CA TRP A 125 9.28 -7.43 1.56
C TRP A 125 9.60 -7.15 3.02
N LEU A 126 10.75 -6.53 3.30
CA LEU A 126 11.05 -6.01 4.63
C LEU A 126 10.26 -4.71 4.86
N ASN A 127 9.25 -4.78 5.72
CA ASN A 127 8.57 -3.61 6.21
C ASN A 127 9.46 -2.87 7.21
N ARG A 128 9.92 -1.67 6.87
CA ARG A 128 10.85 -0.91 7.73
C ARG A 128 10.18 -0.29 8.95
N GLU A 129 8.85 -0.22 8.98
CA GLU A 129 8.09 0.31 10.12
C GLU A 129 7.93 -0.76 11.20
N THR A 130 7.61 -2.00 10.81
CA THR A 130 7.42 -3.11 11.76
C THR A 130 8.67 -3.97 11.94
N ASN A 131 9.63 -3.89 11.02
CA ASN A 131 10.80 -4.74 10.91
C ASN A 131 10.48 -6.22 10.64
N ASP A 132 9.30 -6.50 10.08
CA ASP A 132 8.88 -7.84 9.67
C ASP A 132 9.10 -8.07 8.18
N ILE A 133 9.34 -9.33 7.82
CA ILE A 133 9.27 -9.79 6.44
C ILE A 133 7.82 -10.12 6.14
N GLU A 134 7.27 -9.49 5.10
CA GLU A 134 5.88 -9.64 4.69
C GLU A 134 5.79 -10.17 3.27
N HIS A 135 4.89 -11.13 3.06
CA HIS A 135 4.54 -11.59 1.72
C HIS A 135 3.72 -10.51 1.01
N LYS A 136 4.23 -10.01 -0.11
CA LYS A 136 3.69 -8.85 -0.82
C LYS A 136 3.46 -9.14 -2.29
N PHE A 137 2.41 -8.53 -2.83
CA PHE A 137 2.10 -8.54 -4.26
C PHE A 137 2.26 -7.14 -4.84
N SER A 138 2.68 -7.05 -6.10
CA SER A 138 2.61 -5.82 -6.88
C SER A 138 1.89 -6.09 -8.19
N ARG A 139 0.80 -5.36 -8.45
CA ARG A 139 0.14 -5.34 -9.76
C ARG A 139 0.81 -4.27 -10.61
N ILE A 140 1.16 -4.61 -11.85
CA ILE A 140 1.82 -3.69 -12.78
C ILE A 140 1.06 -3.51 -14.09
N ARG A 141 1.24 -2.35 -14.72
CA ARG A 141 0.74 -2.02 -16.06
C ARG A 141 1.73 -1.12 -16.79
N ARG A 142 2.17 -1.55 -17.97
CA ARG A 142 3.02 -0.77 -18.88
C ARG A 142 2.16 0.20 -19.69
N VAL A 143 2.62 1.44 -19.80
CA VAL A 143 2.05 2.52 -20.61
C VAL A 143 3.19 3.19 -21.36
N GLY A 144 3.35 2.84 -22.64
CA GLY A 144 4.47 3.32 -23.44
C GLY A 144 5.82 2.86 -22.86
N ASN A 145 6.66 3.84 -22.47
CA ASN A 145 7.98 3.59 -21.89
C ASN A 145 8.00 3.49 -20.35
N TYR A 146 6.82 3.58 -19.72
CA TYR A 146 6.70 3.55 -18.26
C TYR A 146 5.93 2.33 -17.79
N VAL A 147 6.25 1.88 -16.59
CA VAL A 147 5.52 0.85 -15.86
C VAL A 147 4.99 1.49 -14.60
N LEU A 148 3.67 1.46 -14.45
CA LEU A 148 3.00 1.81 -13.21
C LEU A 148 2.79 0.54 -12.40
N GLY A 149 2.87 0.64 -11.08
CA GLY A 149 2.48 -0.45 -10.21
C GLY A 149 2.00 0.00 -8.85
N VAL A 150 1.37 -0.93 -8.15
CA VAL A 150 0.80 -0.75 -6.81
C VAL A 150 1.00 -2.03 -6.02
N GLY A 151 1.53 -1.88 -4.81
CA GLY A 151 1.72 -2.97 -3.86
C GLY A 151 0.47 -3.22 -3.02
N PHE A 152 0.22 -4.48 -2.64
CA PHE A 152 -0.83 -4.89 -1.70
C PHE A 152 -0.45 -6.19 -1.00
N TYR A 153 -1.06 -6.48 0.15
CA TYR A 153 -0.72 -7.65 0.98
C TYR A 153 -1.84 -8.70 1.06
N LEU A 154 -3.08 -8.31 0.78
CA LEU A 154 -4.23 -9.21 0.77
C LEU A 154 -4.55 -9.62 -0.67
N PRO A 155 -4.14 -10.83 -1.12
CA PRO A 155 -4.54 -11.33 -2.43
C PRO A 155 -6.07 -11.55 -2.48
N GLU A 156 -6.64 -11.58 -3.70
CA GLU A 156 -8.06 -11.93 -3.88
C GLU A 156 -8.31 -13.34 -3.28
N GLU A 157 -9.44 -13.53 -2.57
CA GLU A 157 -9.94 -14.87 -2.19
C GLU A 157 -10.54 -15.64 -3.38
#